data_AF-A0A9N9V816-F1
#
_entry.id   AF-A0A9N9V816-F1
#
_cell.length_a   1.000
_cell.length_b   1.000
_cell.length_c   1.000
_cell.angle_alpha   90.00
_cell.angle_beta   90.00
_cell.angle_gamma   90.00
#
_symmetry.space_group_name_H-M   'P 1'
#
loop_
_entity.id
_entity.type
_entity.pdbx_description
1 polymer ?
#
loop_
_entity_poly.entity_id
_entity_poly.type
_entity_poly.pdbx_seq_one_letter_code
_entity_poly.pdbx_strand_id
1 'polypeptide(L)'
;MTQAVKRACDACHSRKVKCDSVNPCRNCGQAQLSCTYNAIPQKKGPKGSRAKGISELRETQRQTSLSAKVQNRINGGPCAPPNPGLAPTPGFLKSELVKECIAFFFDNLYPQLPILDRNSAEQQALEMEQNRGAYCLLASLSAKVRKGYEYLDSISLNVLATNFFLFACHYGLESHDRSWYYLREASTMIHLTGMHQEDHYMKHESVEASRRRRLFWLVYATERAYALQRSRPLTLQATINLPTVNDDMTDPLAHHLNGFLILSNLFKPFDDTFNNTWSKARHNLSPQYLAGMQKQLTDLVQSYEIIDRN
;
A
#
# COMPACT_ATOMS: atom_id res chain seq x y z
N MET A 1 -2.85 -58.51 25.49
CA MET A 1 -2.28 -57.52 24.55
C MET A 1 -3.36 -56.49 24.22
N THR A 2 -3.33 -55.30 24.84
CA THR A 2 -4.32 -54.24 24.57
C THR A 2 -3.72 -53.25 23.58
N GLN A 3 -4.18 -53.28 22.32
CA GLN A 3 -3.79 -52.27 21.34
C GLN A 3 -4.18 -50.88 21.83
N ALA A 4 -3.24 -49.94 21.78
CA ALA A 4 -3.49 -48.54 22.07
C ALA A 4 -4.40 -47.95 21.00
N VAL A 5 -5.56 -47.48 21.42
CA VAL A 5 -6.55 -46.80 20.57
C VAL A 5 -6.02 -45.43 20.17
N LYS A 6 -5.83 -45.18 18.85
CA LYS A 6 -5.26 -43.92 18.33
C LYS A 6 -6.14 -42.68 18.55
N ARG A 7 -7.46 -42.83 18.72
CA ARG A 7 -8.40 -41.73 18.96
C ARG A 7 -9.69 -42.26 19.60
N ALA A 8 -10.14 -41.65 20.70
CA ALA A 8 -11.45 -41.93 21.27
C ALA A 8 -12.58 -41.29 20.44
N CYS A 9 -13.76 -41.91 20.38
CA CYS A 9 -14.94 -41.31 19.72
C CYS A 9 -15.36 -40.02 20.42
N ASP A 10 -16.11 -39.16 19.73
CA ASP A 10 -16.50 -37.84 20.20
C ASP A 10 -17.26 -37.91 21.54
N ALA A 11 -18.18 -38.88 21.68
CA ALA A 11 -18.96 -39.09 22.89
C ALA A 11 -18.10 -39.57 24.08
N CYS A 12 -17.15 -40.48 23.86
CA CYS A 12 -16.24 -40.90 24.91
C CYS A 12 -15.21 -39.82 25.26
N HIS A 13 -14.76 -39.04 24.27
CA HIS A 13 -13.83 -37.94 24.47
C HIS A 13 -14.48 -36.79 25.25
N SER A 14 -15.72 -36.40 24.91
CA SER A 14 -16.46 -35.36 25.63
C SER A 14 -16.77 -35.76 27.07
N ARG A 15 -17.11 -37.04 27.29
CA ARG A 15 -17.35 -37.63 28.61
C ARG A 15 -16.08 -38.04 29.37
N LYS A 16 -14.91 -37.96 28.73
CA LYS A 16 -13.59 -38.35 29.28
C LYS A 16 -13.56 -39.80 29.81
N VAL A 17 -14.22 -40.72 29.13
CA VAL A 17 -14.20 -42.17 29.44
C VAL A 17 -13.36 -42.93 28.41
N LYS A 18 -12.85 -44.10 28.79
CA LYS A 18 -12.02 -44.94 27.88
C LYS A 18 -12.87 -45.43 26.71
N CYS A 19 -12.37 -45.29 25.50
CA CYS A 19 -12.99 -45.81 24.28
C CYS A 19 -12.24 -47.05 23.82
N ASP A 20 -12.97 -48.11 23.46
CA ASP A 20 -12.44 -49.34 22.87
C ASP A 20 -12.34 -49.28 21.34
N SER A 21 -12.80 -48.18 20.73
CA SER A 21 -12.77 -47.90 19.28
C SER A 21 -13.41 -48.93 18.35
N VAL A 22 -14.19 -49.84 18.91
CA VAL A 22 -15.19 -50.62 18.16
C VAL A 22 -16.35 -49.67 17.80
N ASN A 23 -17.05 -49.88 16.69
CA ASN A 23 -18.20 -49.06 16.30
C ASN A 23 -19.47 -49.91 16.18
N PRO A 24 -20.49 -49.71 17.04
CA PRO A 24 -20.51 -48.80 18.18
C PRO A 24 -19.59 -49.25 19.33
N CYS A 25 -18.99 -48.28 20.04
CA CYS A 25 -18.07 -48.58 21.13
C CYS A 25 -18.87 -49.04 22.36
N ARG A 26 -18.31 -49.90 23.23
CA ARG A 26 -19.08 -50.50 24.34
C ARG A 26 -19.74 -49.46 25.26
N ASN A 27 -19.03 -48.38 25.55
CA ASN A 27 -19.53 -47.29 26.39
C ASN A 27 -20.62 -46.45 25.72
N CYS A 28 -20.61 -46.33 24.39
CA CYS A 28 -21.68 -45.67 23.64
C CYS A 28 -22.89 -46.60 23.49
N GLY A 29 -22.68 -47.89 23.25
CA GLY A 29 -23.74 -48.89 23.13
C GLY A 29 -24.55 -49.04 24.43
N GLN A 30 -23.88 -49.18 25.58
CA GLN A 30 -24.55 -49.28 26.88
C GLN A 30 -25.28 -48.00 27.28
N ALA A 31 -24.74 -46.84 26.91
CA ALA A 31 -25.36 -45.55 27.18
C ALA A 31 -26.39 -45.13 26.11
N GLN A 32 -26.61 -45.96 25.08
CA GLN A 32 -27.46 -45.65 23.92
C GLN A 32 -27.15 -44.29 23.27
N LEU A 33 -25.86 -43.95 23.17
CA LEU A 33 -25.37 -42.70 22.56
C LEU A 33 -24.82 -42.94 21.15
N SER A 34 -24.95 -41.93 20.30
CA SER A 34 -24.34 -41.95 18.96
C SER A 34 -22.80 -41.95 19.05
N CYS A 35 -22.17 -42.92 18.38
CA CYS A 35 -20.72 -43.11 18.39
C CYS A 35 -20.08 -42.55 17.11
N THR A 36 -19.60 -41.30 17.16
CA THR A 36 -19.03 -40.57 16.00
C THR A 36 -17.58 -40.16 16.22
N TYR A 37 -16.87 -39.74 15.15
CA TYR A 37 -15.46 -39.29 15.19
C TYR A 37 -15.23 -37.97 14.43
N ASN A 38 -16.21 -37.08 14.45
CA ASN A 38 -16.31 -35.92 13.57
C ASN A 38 -15.71 -34.63 14.16
N ALA A 39 -15.30 -34.58 15.44
CA ALA A 39 -14.80 -33.33 16.05
C ALA A 39 -13.40 -32.91 15.56
N ILE A 40 -13.17 -31.60 15.34
CA ILE A 40 -11.86 -31.03 14.92
C ILE A 40 -11.19 -30.29 16.11
N PRO A 41 -9.93 -30.59 16.51
CA PRO A 41 -9.27 -29.96 17.67
C PRO A 41 -8.83 -28.50 17.45
N GLN A 42 -8.93 -27.66 18.48
CA GLN A 42 -8.45 -26.25 18.51
C GLN A 42 -7.30 -26.05 19.52
N LYS A 43 -6.26 -25.27 19.18
CA LYS A 43 -5.03 -25.07 20.02
C LYS A 43 -5.15 -23.86 20.98
N LYS A 44 -4.60 -23.98 22.21
CA LYS A 44 -4.49 -22.91 23.24
C LYS A 44 -3.05 -22.38 23.35
N GLY A 45 -2.86 -21.06 23.57
CA GLY A 45 -1.57 -20.34 23.59
C GLY A 45 -0.75 -20.44 24.91
N PRO A 46 0.48 -19.86 24.97
CA PRO A 46 1.48 -20.17 26.00
C PRO A 46 1.43 -19.27 27.26
N LYS A 47 1.86 -19.81 28.40
CA LYS A 47 1.93 -19.17 29.75
C LYS A 47 3.38 -19.01 30.24
N GLY A 48 3.73 -17.86 30.86
CA GLY A 48 4.91 -17.73 31.75
C GLY A 48 5.31 -16.30 32.13
N SER A 49 5.47 -15.99 33.44
CA SER A 49 5.71 -14.65 34.00
C SER A 49 7.18 -14.18 33.97
N ARG A 50 8.16 -15.10 33.92
CA ARG A 50 9.60 -14.76 33.92
C ARG A 50 10.06 -14.06 32.63
N ALA A 51 9.39 -14.34 31.50
CA ALA A 51 9.65 -13.69 30.22
C ALA A 51 9.21 -12.22 30.22
N LYS A 52 8.16 -11.87 30.98
CA LYS A 52 7.64 -10.49 31.10
C LYS A 52 8.66 -9.55 31.75
N GLY A 53 9.32 -9.98 32.82
CA GLY A 53 10.32 -9.16 33.52
C GLY A 53 11.55 -8.84 32.65
N ILE A 54 11.99 -9.80 31.81
CA ILE A 54 13.13 -9.59 30.90
C ILE A 54 12.73 -8.67 29.73
N SER A 55 11.51 -8.78 29.23
CA SER A 55 11.01 -7.85 28.20
C SER A 55 10.86 -6.44 28.74
N GLU A 56 10.32 -6.26 29.96
CA GLU A 56 10.14 -4.93 30.57
C GLU A 56 11.49 -4.25 30.84
N LEU A 57 12.49 -4.97 31.36
CA LEU A 57 13.84 -4.40 31.55
C LEU A 57 14.52 -3.96 30.24
N ARG A 58 14.32 -4.72 29.14
CA ARG A 58 14.84 -4.36 27.82
C ARG A 58 14.09 -3.17 27.20
N GLU A 59 12.78 -3.09 27.40
CA GLU A 59 11.95 -1.98 26.92
C GLU A 59 12.36 -0.66 27.60
N THR A 60 12.60 -0.69 28.91
CA THR A 60 13.02 0.49 29.68
C THR A 60 14.41 0.98 29.26
N GLN A 61 15.40 0.11 29.09
CA GLN A 61 16.72 0.52 28.57
C GLN A 61 16.65 1.08 27.15
N ARG A 62 15.76 0.53 26.31
CA ARG A 62 15.53 1.02 24.95
C ARG A 62 14.86 2.39 24.95
N GLN A 63 13.91 2.64 25.85
CA GLN A 63 13.27 3.97 26.00
C GLN A 63 14.26 5.03 26.51
N THR A 64 15.11 4.72 27.50
CA THR A 64 16.09 5.70 28.02
C THR A 64 17.13 6.08 26.96
N SER A 65 17.61 5.11 26.16
CA SER A 65 18.57 5.37 25.07
C SER A 65 17.94 6.09 23.87
N LEU A 66 16.66 5.88 23.59
CA LEU A 66 15.89 6.64 22.61
C LEU A 66 15.66 8.09 23.04
N SER A 67 15.26 8.32 24.30
CA SER A 67 15.07 9.68 24.84
C SER A 67 16.37 10.49 24.82
N ALA A 68 17.51 9.89 25.18
CA ALA A 68 18.82 10.56 25.09
C ALA A 68 19.21 10.90 23.63
N LYS A 69 18.90 10.03 22.66
CA LYS A 69 19.14 10.29 21.22
C LYS A 69 18.21 11.36 20.65
N VAL A 70 16.96 11.44 21.12
CA VAL A 70 16.00 12.47 20.70
C VAL A 70 16.40 13.83 21.27
N GLN A 71 16.80 13.90 22.55
CA GLN A 71 17.27 15.13 23.18
C GLN A 71 18.50 15.73 22.45
N ASN A 72 19.43 14.89 22.02
CA ASN A 72 20.61 15.31 21.25
C ASN A 72 20.28 15.80 19.82
N ARG A 73 19.19 15.33 19.21
CA ARG A 73 18.72 15.83 17.89
C ARG A 73 17.99 17.16 18.01
N ILE A 74 17.29 17.38 19.13
CA ILE A 74 16.57 18.64 19.40
C ILE A 74 17.57 19.80 19.63
N ASN A 75 18.72 19.53 20.24
CA ASN A 75 19.75 20.54 20.51
C ASN A 75 20.78 20.76 19.38
N GLY A 76 20.53 20.26 18.16
CA GLY A 76 21.33 20.62 16.98
C GLY A 76 22.74 20.02 16.89
N GLY A 77 22.92 18.74 17.24
CA GLY A 77 24.20 18.05 17.00
C GLY A 77 24.54 17.85 15.50
N PRO A 78 25.83 17.69 15.12
CA PRO A 78 26.26 17.63 13.72
C PRO A 78 25.62 16.46 12.98
N CYS A 79 25.04 16.74 11.81
CA CYS A 79 24.39 15.76 10.95
C CYS A 79 25.43 14.85 10.28
N ALA A 80 25.15 13.55 10.18
CA ALA A 80 25.99 12.60 9.45
C ALA A 80 26.08 12.98 7.95
N PRO A 81 27.19 12.65 7.26
CA PRO A 81 27.40 13.10 5.88
C PRO A 81 26.31 12.57 4.92
N PRO A 82 25.94 13.32 3.87
CA PRO A 82 24.79 13.00 3.02
C PRO A 82 25.08 11.82 2.08
N ASN A 83 24.09 10.93 1.88
CA ASN A 83 24.10 9.95 0.79
C ASN A 83 24.04 10.67 -0.57
N PRO A 84 24.97 10.42 -1.52
CA PRO A 84 25.06 11.16 -2.79
C PRO A 84 23.80 11.06 -3.69
N GLY A 85 23.06 9.95 -3.62
CA GLY A 85 21.89 9.70 -4.47
C GLY A 85 20.62 10.48 -4.13
N LEU A 86 20.67 11.38 -3.14
CA LEU A 86 19.52 12.16 -2.67
C LEU A 86 19.85 13.66 -2.55
N ALA A 87 20.80 14.14 -3.34
CA ALA A 87 21.10 15.57 -3.44
C ALA A 87 19.93 16.33 -4.10
N PRO A 88 19.73 17.62 -3.78
CA PRO A 88 18.85 18.49 -4.55
C PRO A 88 19.12 18.36 -6.05
N THR A 89 18.06 18.20 -6.85
CA THR A 89 18.20 18.19 -8.31
C THR A 89 18.24 19.64 -8.80
N PRO A 90 19.37 20.12 -9.36
CA PRO A 90 19.46 21.51 -9.80
C PRO A 90 18.37 21.87 -10.82
N GLY A 91 17.75 23.04 -10.66
CA GLY A 91 16.69 23.52 -11.56
C GLY A 91 15.30 22.88 -11.42
N PHE A 92 15.10 21.86 -10.58
CA PHE A 92 13.76 21.28 -10.35
C PHE A 92 12.81 22.24 -9.62
N LEU A 93 13.33 22.97 -8.62
CA LEU A 93 12.65 24.12 -8.02
C LEU A 93 13.28 25.39 -8.57
N LYS A 94 12.54 26.14 -9.37
CA LYS A 94 13.00 27.43 -9.89
C LYS A 94 13.03 28.45 -8.75
N SER A 95 14.13 29.20 -8.64
CA SER A 95 14.31 30.23 -7.61
C SER A 95 13.17 31.25 -7.59
N GLU A 96 12.67 31.65 -8.77
CA GLU A 96 11.53 32.59 -8.88
C GLU A 96 10.23 32.04 -8.27
N LEU A 97 9.91 30.77 -8.51
CA LEU A 97 8.71 30.13 -7.92
C LEU A 97 8.82 30.07 -6.39
N VAL A 98 10.02 29.80 -5.87
CA VAL A 98 10.27 29.75 -4.42
C VAL A 98 10.12 31.14 -3.80
N LYS A 99 10.65 32.18 -4.45
CA LYS A 99 10.49 33.58 -4.01
C LYS A 99 9.02 33.99 -3.98
N GLU A 100 8.26 33.67 -5.03
CA GLU A 100 6.81 33.93 -5.08
C GLU A 100 6.06 33.20 -3.96
N CYS A 101 6.41 31.95 -3.67
CA CYS A 101 5.81 31.18 -2.57
C CYS A 101 6.14 31.79 -1.19
N ILE A 102 7.39 32.22 -0.99
CA ILE A 102 7.82 32.89 0.26
C ILE A 102 7.04 34.19 0.43
N ALA A 103 6.98 35.03 -0.61
CA ALA A 103 6.23 36.28 -0.58
C ALA A 103 4.76 36.04 -0.22
N PHE A 104 4.09 35.12 -0.93
CA PHE A 104 2.70 34.78 -0.64
C PHE A 104 2.49 34.29 0.80
N PHE A 105 3.38 33.42 1.31
CA PHE A 105 3.30 32.93 2.69
C PHE A 105 3.35 34.08 3.69
N PHE A 106 4.32 34.99 3.57
CA PHE A 106 4.46 36.09 4.53
C PHE A 106 3.36 37.13 4.41
N ASP A 107 2.84 37.35 3.21
CA ASP A 107 1.83 38.38 2.98
C ASP A 107 0.42 37.88 3.34
N ASN A 108 0.16 36.57 3.28
CA ASN A 108 -1.19 36.02 3.40
C ASN A 108 -1.37 34.95 4.48
N LEU A 109 -0.33 34.20 4.83
CA LEU A 109 -0.42 33.03 5.74
C LEU A 109 0.28 33.26 7.07
N TYR A 110 1.32 34.10 7.11
CA TYR A 110 2.12 34.37 8.30
C TYR A 110 1.34 34.95 9.49
N PRO A 111 0.32 35.83 9.32
CA PRO A 111 -0.49 36.29 10.45
C PRO A 111 -1.18 35.16 11.22
N GLN A 112 -1.41 34.02 10.56
CA GLN A 112 -2.03 32.84 11.13
C GLN A 112 -1.01 31.74 11.48
N LEU A 113 0.18 31.78 10.87
CA LEU A 113 1.23 30.76 10.97
C LEU A 113 2.63 31.41 11.10
N PRO A 114 2.96 32.08 12.22
CA PRO A 114 4.22 32.81 12.40
C PRO A 114 5.38 31.88 12.77
N ILE A 115 5.59 30.84 11.97
CA ILE A 115 6.56 29.76 12.24
C ILE A 115 7.88 29.90 11.47
N LEU A 116 7.97 30.85 10.54
CA LEU A 116 9.16 31.10 9.72
C LEU A 116 9.59 32.56 9.87
N ASP A 117 10.89 32.82 9.84
CA ASP A 117 11.45 34.17 9.73
C ASP A 117 11.69 34.51 8.25
N ARG A 118 11.30 35.72 7.82
CA ARG A 118 11.31 36.11 6.40
C ARG A 118 12.73 36.16 5.84
N ASN A 119 13.64 36.83 6.54
CA ASN A 119 15.03 36.98 6.10
C ASN A 119 15.75 35.63 6.04
N SER A 120 15.52 34.78 7.05
CA SER A 120 16.08 33.41 7.09
C SER A 120 15.54 32.53 5.96
N ALA A 121 14.24 32.62 5.64
CA ALA A 121 13.62 31.86 4.54
C ALA A 121 14.15 32.32 3.17
N GLU A 122 14.30 33.63 2.96
CA GLU A 122 14.86 34.20 1.73
C GLU A 122 16.34 33.82 1.55
N GLN A 123 17.13 33.85 2.62
CA GLN A 123 18.54 33.40 2.58
C GLN A 123 18.64 31.90 2.28
N GLN A 124 17.80 31.07 2.91
CA GLN A 124 17.75 29.64 2.62
C GLN A 124 17.32 29.34 1.18
N ALA A 125 16.52 30.20 0.55
CA ALA A 125 16.14 30.06 -0.86
C ALA A 125 17.30 30.30 -1.83
N LEU A 126 18.27 31.14 -1.45
CA LEU A 126 19.49 31.36 -2.25
C LEU A 126 20.43 30.14 -2.17
N GLU A 127 20.46 29.46 -1.03
CA GLU A 127 21.34 28.31 -0.79
C GLU A 127 20.65 26.95 -1.05
N MET A 128 19.41 26.94 -1.52
CA MET A 128 18.57 25.73 -1.57
C MET A 128 19.14 24.60 -2.43
N GLU A 129 19.89 24.91 -3.48
CA GLU A 129 20.48 23.88 -4.35
C GLU A 129 21.67 23.15 -3.68
N GLN A 130 22.30 23.81 -2.71
CA GLN A 130 23.50 23.30 -2.02
C GLN A 130 23.17 22.82 -0.60
N ASN A 131 22.05 23.29 -0.04
CA ASN A 131 21.56 22.93 1.27
C ASN A 131 20.27 22.11 1.17
N ARG A 132 20.41 20.79 1.35
CA ARG A 132 19.29 19.84 1.25
C ARG A 132 18.17 20.10 2.26
N GLY A 133 18.48 20.61 3.45
CA GLY A 133 17.48 20.97 4.45
C GLY A 133 16.59 22.12 3.95
N ALA A 134 17.23 23.16 3.40
CA ALA A 134 16.55 24.28 2.78
C ALA A 134 15.72 23.83 1.56
N TYR A 135 16.27 22.99 0.68
CA TYR A 135 15.53 22.44 -0.47
C TYR A 135 14.23 21.74 -0.08
N CYS A 136 14.29 20.84 0.90
CA CYS A 136 13.11 20.10 1.34
C CYS A 136 12.07 21.00 2.03
N LEU A 137 12.53 21.95 2.84
CA LEU A 137 11.65 22.93 3.51
C LEU A 137 10.94 23.82 2.48
N LEU A 138 11.68 24.33 1.49
CA LEU A 138 11.15 25.23 0.46
C LEU A 138 10.26 24.49 -0.54
N ALA A 139 10.61 23.26 -0.94
CA ALA A 139 9.72 22.39 -1.71
C ALA A 139 8.39 22.15 -0.98
N SER A 140 8.47 21.89 0.33
CA SER A 140 7.30 21.68 1.18
C SER A 140 6.51 22.97 1.40
N LEU A 141 7.18 24.12 1.51
CA LEU A 141 6.54 25.44 1.61
C LEU A 141 5.86 25.81 0.30
N SER A 142 6.48 25.60 -0.86
CA SER A 142 5.82 25.76 -2.16
C SER A 142 4.63 24.82 -2.32
N ALA A 143 4.76 23.56 -1.88
CA ALA A 143 3.64 22.64 -1.81
C ALA A 143 2.58 23.04 -0.78
N LYS A 144 2.95 23.74 0.30
CA LYS A 144 2.05 24.12 1.40
C LYS A 144 1.39 25.47 1.21
N VAL A 145 2.03 26.44 0.57
CA VAL A 145 1.41 27.64 -0.01
C VAL A 145 0.38 27.19 -1.04
N ARG A 146 0.70 26.14 -1.81
CA ARG A 146 -0.28 25.42 -2.63
C ARG A 146 -1.37 24.67 -1.82
N LYS A 147 -1.11 24.27 -0.56
CA LYS A 147 -2.09 23.72 0.42
C LYS A 147 -2.66 24.75 1.40
N GLY A 148 -2.44 26.06 1.20
CA GLY A 148 -3.21 27.12 1.89
C GLY A 148 -4.65 27.21 1.37
N TYR A 149 -4.95 26.39 0.37
CA TYR A 149 -6.26 26.11 -0.19
C TYR A 149 -6.79 24.84 0.51
N GLU A 150 -7.97 24.92 1.15
CA GLU A 150 -8.71 23.75 1.63
C GLU A 150 -9.13 22.89 0.43
N TYR A 151 -8.19 22.10 -0.13
CA TYR A 151 -8.42 21.35 -1.37
C TYR A 151 -9.39 20.17 -1.18
N LEU A 152 -9.74 19.85 0.06
CA LEU A 152 -10.83 18.91 0.38
C LEU A 152 -12.20 19.54 0.12
N ASP A 153 -12.33 20.87 0.19
CA ASP A 153 -13.59 21.56 -0.09
C ASP A 153 -13.91 21.54 -1.59
N SER A 154 -12.88 21.54 -2.44
CA SER A 154 -13.04 21.34 -3.88
C SER A 154 -11.97 20.40 -4.45
N ILE A 155 -12.25 19.10 -4.40
CA ILE A 155 -11.36 18.08 -4.98
C ILE A 155 -11.46 18.14 -6.52
N SER A 156 -10.46 18.75 -7.16
CA SER A 156 -10.36 18.82 -8.62
C SER A 156 -9.53 17.68 -9.22
N LEU A 157 -9.59 17.52 -10.55
CA LEU A 157 -8.74 16.58 -11.28
C LEU A 157 -7.24 16.82 -11.00
N ASN A 158 -6.83 18.09 -10.90
CA ASN A 158 -5.44 18.47 -10.64
C ASN A 158 -4.97 18.09 -9.23
N VAL A 159 -5.86 18.14 -8.24
CA VAL A 159 -5.56 17.70 -6.85
C VAL A 159 -5.28 16.19 -6.84
N LEU A 160 -6.15 15.41 -7.49
CA LEU A 160 -5.98 13.96 -7.60
C LEU A 160 -4.69 13.59 -8.35
N ALA A 161 -4.42 14.25 -9.48
CA ALA A 161 -3.19 14.05 -10.25
C ALA A 161 -1.94 14.40 -9.44
N THR A 162 -2.00 15.47 -8.63
CA THR A 162 -0.90 15.86 -7.74
C THR A 162 -0.59 14.76 -6.72
N ASN A 163 -1.62 14.17 -6.09
CA ASN A 163 -1.41 13.06 -5.16
C ASN A 163 -0.83 11.81 -5.85
N PHE A 164 -1.25 11.52 -7.09
CA PHE A 164 -0.65 10.44 -7.87
C PHE A 164 0.84 10.71 -8.20
N PHE A 165 1.20 11.95 -8.55
CA PHE A 165 2.60 12.30 -8.79
C PHE A 165 3.45 12.25 -7.51
N LEU A 166 2.91 12.67 -6.36
CA LEU A 166 3.58 12.50 -5.06
C LEU A 166 3.81 11.01 -4.74
N PHE A 167 2.83 10.15 -5.05
CA PHE A 167 3.02 8.71 -4.99
C PHE A 167 4.20 8.25 -5.85
N ALA A 168 4.27 8.69 -7.12
CA ALA A 168 5.30 8.27 -8.07
C ALA A 168 6.70 8.75 -7.65
N CYS A 169 6.81 9.99 -7.16
CA CYS A 169 8.05 10.52 -6.60
C CYS A 169 8.53 9.66 -5.42
N HIS A 170 7.65 9.37 -4.45
CA HIS A 170 8.03 8.54 -3.31
C HIS A 170 8.28 7.07 -3.68
N TYR A 171 7.63 6.56 -4.72
CA TYR A 171 7.91 5.23 -5.27
C TYR A 171 9.33 5.15 -5.84
N GLY A 172 9.72 6.13 -6.67
CA GLY A 172 11.07 6.20 -7.23
C GLY A 172 12.17 6.40 -6.18
N LEU A 173 11.84 7.04 -5.05
CA LEU A 173 12.72 7.16 -3.89
C LEU A 173 12.73 5.93 -2.97
N GLU A 174 12.10 4.82 -3.38
CA GLU A 174 11.92 3.59 -2.60
C GLU A 174 11.25 3.79 -1.21
N SER A 175 10.62 4.94 -1.00
CA SER A 175 9.93 5.31 0.22
C SER A 175 8.50 4.78 0.19
N HIS A 176 8.37 3.45 0.17
CA HIS A 176 7.11 2.74 -0.12
C HIS A 176 5.95 3.03 0.84
N ASP A 177 6.21 3.37 2.11
CA ASP A 177 5.15 3.76 3.04
C ASP A 177 4.54 5.13 2.68
N ARG A 178 5.38 6.09 2.27
CA ARG A 178 4.90 7.40 1.81
C ARG A 178 4.22 7.29 0.45
N SER A 179 4.79 6.50 -0.45
CA SER A 179 4.18 6.17 -1.74
C SER A 179 2.76 5.62 -1.50
N TRP A 180 2.63 4.57 -0.68
CA TRP A 180 1.32 4.01 -0.33
C TRP A 180 0.37 5.03 0.30
N TYR A 181 0.85 5.90 1.20
CA TYR A 181 0.03 6.96 1.79
C TYR A 181 -0.62 7.86 0.72
N TYR A 182 0.17 8.40 -0.22
CA TYR A 182 -0.36 9.30 -1.25
C TYR A 182 -1.27 8.58 -2.25
N LEU A 183 -1.01 7.30 -2.53
CA LEU A 183 -1.90 6.48 -3.34
C LEU A 183 -3.26 6.26 -2.66
N ARG A 184 -3.26 5.98 -1.35
CA ARG A 184 -4.48 5.81 -0.54
C ARG A 184 -5.22 7.14 -0.35
N GLU A 185 -4.50 8.24 -0.22
CA GLU A 185 -5.09 9.59 -0.17
C GLU A 185 -5.84 9.89 -1.49
N ALA A 186 -5.23 9.58 -2.65
CA ALA A 186 -5.90 9.71 -3.95
C ALA A 186 -7.13 8.79 -4.08
N SER A 187 -7.04 7.52 -3.66
CA SER A 187 -8.17 6.59 -3.74
C SER A 187 -9.33 7.02 -2.83
N THR A 188 -9.02 7.60 -1.67
CA THR A 188 -10.02 8.17 -0.76
C THR A 188 -10.74 9.36 -1.41
N MET A 189 -10.00 10.26 -2.06
CA MET A 189 -10.58 11.39 -2.78
C MET A 189 -11.49 10.98 -3.94
N ILE A 190 -11.14 9.90 -4.67
CA ILE A 190 -12.00 9.30 -5.71
C ILE A 190 -13.35 8.86 -5.13
N HIS A 191 -13.35 8.30 -3.91
CA HIS A 191 -14.58 7.92 -3.23
C HIS A 191 -15.39 9.15 -2.80
N LEU A 192 -14.73 10.15 -2.21
CA LEU A 192 -15.38 11.38 -1.75
C LEU A 192 -16.06 12.18 -2.87
N THR A 193 -15.49 12.18 -4.09
CA THR A 193 -16.06 12.87 -5.25
C THR A 193 -17.09 12.05 -6.02
N GLY A 194 -17.26 10.76 -5.68
CA GLY A 194 -18.14 9.86 -6.42
C GLY A 194 -17.57 9.39 -7.78
N MET A 195 -16.28 9.62 -8.06
CA MET A 195 -15.63 9.19 -9.33
C MET A 195 -15.64 7.67 -9.55
N HIS A 196 -15.98 6.89 -8.54
CA HIS A 196 -16.17 5.44 -8.66
C HIS A 196 -17.56 5.06 -9.21
N GLN A 197 -18.43 6.03 -9.49
CA GLN A 197 -19.78 5.82 -10.02
C GLN A 197 -19.89 6.37 -11.44
N GLU A 198 -20.58 5.65 -12.32
CA GLU A 198 -20.72 6.02 -13.73
C GLU A 198 -21.46 7.36 -13.90
N ASP A 199 -22.46 7.63 -13.05
CA ASP A 199 -23.25 8.87 -13.04
C ASP A 199 -22.42 10.13 -12.79
N HIS A 200 -21.23 10.01 -12.17
CA HIS A 200 -20.31 11.14 -11.99
C HIS A 200 -19.88 11.72 -13.34
N TYR A 201 -19.63 10.84 -14.32
CA TYR A 201 -19.08 11.22 -15.61
C TYR A 201 -20.11 11.84 -16.55
N MET A 202 -21.39 11.50 -16.38
CA MET A 202 -22.48 12.07 -17.18
C MET A 202 -22.70 13.57 -16.93
N LYS A 203 -22.15 14.10 -15.83
CA LYS A 203 -22.24 15.51 -15.43
C LYS A 203 -21.12 16.38 -16.02
N HIS A 204 -20.18 15.79 -16.74
CA HIS A 204 -19.00 16.45 -17.30
C HIS A 204 -18.98 16.35 -18.82
N GLU A 205 -18.29 17.30 -19.47
CA GLU A 205 -17.99 17.19 -20.90
C GLU A 205 -17.17 15.93 -21.21
N SER A 206 -17.32 15.38 -22.42
CA SER A 206 -16.68 14.13 -22.85
C SER A 206 -15.17 14.10 -22.56
N VAL A 207 -14.48 15.20 -22.85
CA VAL A 207 -13.02 15.33 -22.66
C VAL A 207 -12.64 15.26 -21.18
N GLU A 208 -13.31 16.04 -20.34
CA GLU A 208 -13.06 16.08 -18.89
C GLU A 208 -13.44 14.75 -18.22
N ALA A 209 -14.56 14.15 -18.64
CA ALA A 209 -14.98 12.83 -18.21
C ALA A 209 -13.91 11.77 -18.56
N SER A 210 -13.37 11.79 -19.78
CA SER A 210 -12.31 10.86 -20.21
C SER A 210 -11.05 11.01 -19.36
N ARG A 211 -10.60 12.25 -19.09
CA ARG A 211 -9.43 12.50 -18.23
C ARG A 211 -9.62 11.96 -16.82
N ARG A 212 -10.82 12.13 -16.24
CA ARG A 212 -11.19 11.57 -14.93
C ARG A 212 -11.24 10.04 -14.95
N ARG A 213 -11.73 9.42 -16.03
CA ARG A 213 -11.71 7.95 -16.18
C ARG A 213 -10.27 7.43 -16.26
N ARG A 214 -9.42 8.08 -17.05
CA ARG A 214 -7.98 7.74 -17.14
C ARG A 214 -7.33 7.80 -15.76
N LEU A 215 -7.58 8.84 -14.98
CA LEU A 215 -7.02 8.96 -13.62
C LEU A 215 -7.55 7.90 -12.65
N PHE A 216 -8.85 7.59 -12.68
CA PHE A 216 -9.43 6.51 -11.89
C PHE A 216 -8.74 5.17 -12.19
N TRP A 217 -8.67 4.80 -13.46
CA TRP A 217 -8.10 3.53 -13.90
C TRP A 217 -6.59 3.44 -13.64
N LEU A 218 -5.88 4.57 -13.67
CA LEU A 218 -4.47 4.66 -13.29
C LEU A 218 -4.25 4.36 -11.81
N VAL A 219 -5.02 4.99 -10.91
CA VAL A 219 -4.97 4.72 -9.46
C VAL A 219 -5.39 3.27 -9.18
N TYR A 220 -6.45 2.78 -9.84
CA TYR A 220 -6.94 1.40 -9.72
C TYR A 220 -5.88 0.35 -10.05
N ALA A 221 -5.19 0.48 -11.19
CA ALA A 221 -4.19 -0.48 -11.63
C ALA A 221 -2.95 -0.44 -10.72
N THR A 222 -2.55 0.77 -10.33
CA THR A 222 -1.40 1.01 -9.45
C THR A 222 -1.64 0.43 -8.04
N GLU A 223 -2.85 0.58 -7.50
CA GLU A 223 -3.25 0.00 -6.21
C GLU A 223 -3.10 -1.53 -6.23
N ARG A 224 -3.56 -2.18 -7.31
CA ARG A 224 -3.47 -3.64 -7.47
C ARG A 224 -2.04 -4.13 -7.62
N ALA A 225 -1.21 -3.43 -8.40
CA ALA A 225 0.21 -3.74 -8.48
C ALA A 225 0.87 -3.71 -7.09
N TYR A 226 0.55 -2.69 -6.29
CA TYR A 226 1.04 -2.56 -4.92
C TYR A 226 0.51 -3.65 -3.99
N ALA A 227 -0.77 -3.99 -4.11
CA ALA A 227 -1.41 -5.03 -3.33
C ALA A 227 -0.74 -6.40 -3.56
N LEU A 228 -0.52 -6.76 -4.82
CA LEU A 228 0.15 -8.00 -5.20
C LEU A 228 1.59 -8.08 -4.69
N GLN A 229 2.35 -7.00 -4.83
CA GLN A 229 3.76 -6.97 -4.44
C GLN A 229 3.94 -6.91 -2.92
N ARG A 230 3.10 -6.13 -2.22
CA ARG A 230 3.36 -5.69 -0.83
C ARG A 230 2.24 -6.01 0.16
N SER A 231 1.27 -6.85 -0.23
CA SER A 231 0.14 -7.26 0.61
C SER A 231 -0.64 -6.07 1.18
N ARG A 232 -0.87 -5.05 0.34
CA ARG A 232 -1.71 -3.90 0.69
C ARG A 232 -3.19 -4.17 0.36
N PRO A 233 -4.14 -3.59 1.10
CA PRO A 233 -5.56 -3.79 0.85
C PRO A 233 -6.07 -2.94 -0.32
N LEU A 234 -6.93 -3.52 -1.14
CA LEU A 234 -7.62 -2.82 -2.23
C LEU A 234 -8.73 -1.92 -1.68
N THR A 235 -9.02 -0.82 -2.38
CA THR A 235 -10.16 0.06 -2.10
C THR A 235 -10.96 0.42 -3.33
N LEU A 236 -10.34 0.42 -4.52
CA LEU A 236 -11.05 0.72 -5.77
C LEU A 236 -11.53 -0.56 -6.45
N GLN A 237 -12.78 -0.54 -6.91
CA GLN A 237 -13.42 -1.62 -7.65
C GLN A 237 -13.59 -1.23 -9.11
N ALA A 238 -13.73 -2.21 -10.01
CA ALA A 238 -13.86 -1.99 -11.45
C ALA A 238 -15.30 -1.59 -11.83
N THR A 239 -15.81 -0.49 -11.26
CA THR A 239 -17.24 -0.12 -11.31
C THR A 239 -17.64 0.82 -12.44
N ILE A 240 -16.67 1.41 -13.14
CA ILE A 240 -16.91 2.40 -14.20
C ILE A 240 -16.43 1.86 -15.56
N ASN A 241 -16.89 2.45 -16.66
CA ASN A 241 -16.37 2.11 -17.98
C ASN A 241 -14.94 2.63 -18.21
N LEU A 242 -14.17 1.92 -19.05
CA LEU A 242 -12.86 2.38 -19.53
C LEU A 242 -13.02 3.59 -20.47
N PRO A 243 -12.03 4.51 -20.53
CA PRO A 243 -12.03 5.56 -21.54
C PRO A 243 -11.83 4.97 -22.94
N THR A 244 -12.30 5.67 -23.98
CA THR A 244 -12.07 5.30 -25.37
C THR A 244 -11.09 6.26 -26.04
N VAL A 245 -10.44 5.78 -27.11
CA VAL A 245 -9.56 6.61 -27.95
C VAL A 245 -10.29 7.77 -28.63
N ASN A 246 -11.62 7.68 -28.75
CA ASN A 246 -12.45 8.68 -29.42
C ASN A 246 -13.04 9.73 -28.46
N ASP A 247 -12.84 9.59 -27.15
CA ASP A 247 -13.45 10.49 -26.15
C ASP A 247 -12.93 11.94 -26.24
N ASP A 248 -11.70 12.12 -26.73
CA ASP A 248 -11.03 13.41 -26.93
C ASP A 248 -10.38 13.44 -28.32
N MET A 249 -11.13 13.91 -29.32
CA MET A 249 -10.64 14.05 -30.70
C MET A 249 -9.54 15.10 -30.86
N THR A 250 -9.29 15.92 -29.83
CA THR A 250 -8.24 16.94 -29.84
C THR A 250 -6.90 16.44 -29.31
N ASP A 251 -6.86 15.25 -28.71
CA ASP A 251 -5.66 14.63 -28.14
C ASP A 251 -4.82 13.96 -29.25
N PRO A 252 -3.67 14.54 -29.67
CA PRO A 252 -2.84 13.97 -30.73
C PRO A 252 -2.20 12.63 -30.31
N LEU A 253 -2.19 12.32 -29.00
CA LEU A 253 -1.62 11.12 -28.43
C LEU A 253 -2.65 10.07 -28.04
N ALA A 254 -3.92 10.23 -28.45
CA ALA A 254 -5.00 9.29 -28.13
C ALA A 254 -4.67 7.82 -28.51
N HIS A 255 -3.87 7.62 -29.57
CA HIS A 255 -3.40 6.30 -30.01
C HIS A 255 -2.55 5.56 -28.97
N HIS A 256 -1.84 6.27 -28.08
CA HIS A 256 -1.07 5.67 -26.98
C HIS A 256 -1.94 5.13 -25.84
N LEU A 257 -3.24 5.47 -25.81
CA LEU A 257 -4.16 5.00 -24.78
C LEU A 257 -4.32 3.47 -24.80
N ASN A 258 -4.11 2.81 -25.94
CA ASN A 258 -4.23 1.36 -26.06
C ASN A 258 -3.40 0.58 -25.03
N GLY A 259 -2.15 0.99 -24.80
CA GLY A 259 -1.30 0.35 -23.78
C GLY A 259 -1.87 0.48 -22.37
N PHE A 260 -2.43 1.65 -22.06
CA PHE A 260 -3.12 1.91 -20.80
C PHE A 260 -4.40 1.07 -20.64
N LEU A 261 -5.18 0.88 -21.71
CA LEU A 261 -6.38 0.03 -21.69
C LEU A 261 -6.04 -1.43 -21.46
N ILE A 262 -4.99 -1.94 -22.12
CA ILE A 262 -4.48 -3.29 -21.91
C ILE A 262 -4.04 -3.47 -20.45
N LEU A 263 -3.26 -2.51 -19.93
CA LEU A 263 -2.80 -2.54 -18.53
C LEU A 263 -3.98 -2.55 -17.55
N SER A 264 -4.98 -1.69 -17.78
CA SER A 264 -6.16 -1.60 -16.92
C SER A 264 -6.95 -2.92 -16.92
N ASN A 265 -7.13 -3.54 -18.09
CA ASN A 265 -7.79 -4.84 -18.20
C ASN A 265 -6.97 -5.97 -17.59
N LEU A 266 -5.64 -5.95 -17.73
CA LEU A 266 -4.74 -6.93 -17.11
C LEU A 266 -4.93 -6.97 -15.59
N PHE A 267 -5.16 -5.82 -14.96
CA PHE A 267 -5.33 -5.77 -13.50
C PHE A 267 -6.73 -6.16 -13.00
N LYS A 268 -7.76 -6.19 -13.85
CA LYS A 268 -9.14 -6.49 -13.44
C LYS A 268 -9.32 -7.81 -12.67
N PRO A 269 -8.70 -8.94 -13.08
CA PRO A 269 -8.87 -10.22 -12.39
C PRO A 269 -8.30 -10.25 -10.96
N PHE A 270 -7.44 -9.30 -10.58
CA PHE A 270 -6.89 -9.23 -9.23
C PHE A 270 -7.86 -8.50 -8.30
N ASP A 271 -8.93 -9.18 -7.95
CA ASP A 271 -9.94 -8.72 -7.00
C ASP A 271 -9.55 -9.02 -5.54
N ASP A 272 -10.42 -8.67 -4.59
CA ASP A 272 -10.20 -8.95 -3.17
C ASP A 272 -10.07 -10.45 -2.89
N THR A 273 -10.83 -11.29 -3.59
CA THR A 273 -10.80 -12.75 -3.44
C THR A 273 -9.43 -13.30 -3.81
N PHE A 274 -8.92 -12.91 -4.99
CA PHE A 274 -7.59 -13.25 -5.46
C PHE A 274 -6.54 -12.72 -4.49
N ASN A 275 -6.57 -11.42 -4.16
CA ASN A 275 -5.52 -10.79 -3.36
C ASN A 275 -5.45 -11.35 -1.93
N ASN A 276 -6.60 -11.70 -1.35
CA ASN A 276 -6.66 -12.39 -0.06
C ASN A 276 -6.09 -13.81 -0.11
N THR A 277 -6.36 -14.53 -1.20
CA THR A 277 -5.81 -15.89 -1.43
C THR A 277 -4.30 -15.83 -1.67
N TRP A 278 -3.87 -14.93 -2.55
CA TRP A 278 -2.47 -14.67 -2.86
C TRP A 278 -1.67 -14.28 -1.62
N SER A 279 -2.19 -13.36 -0.81
CA SER A 279 -1.52 -12.90 0.42
C SER A 279 -1.33 -14.04 1.43
N LYS A 280 -2.26 -15.01 1.49
CA LYS A 280 -2.12 -16.21 2.33
C LYS A 280 -1.12 -17.21 1.74
N ALA A 281 -1.16 -17.41 0.42
CA ALA A 281 -0.33 -18.40 -0.27
C ALA A 281 1.13 -17.97 -0.41
N ARG A 282 1.41 -16.68 -0.66
CA ARG A 282 2.77 -16.16 -0.96
C ARG A 282 3.81 -16.47 0.10
N HIS A 283 3.40 -16.54 1.37
CA HIS A 283 4.32 -16.83 2.48
C HIS A 283 4.70 -18.31 2.53
N ASN A 284 3.92 -19.18 1.90
CA ASN A 284 4.14 -20.61 1.83
C ASN A 284 4.81 -21.03 0.50
N LEU A 285 4.95 -20.12 -0.46
CA LEU A 285 5.57 -20.36 -1.76
C LEU A 285 7.02 -19.88 -1.73
N SER A 286 7.97 -20.82 -1.71
CA SER A 286 9.39 -20.45 -1.79
C SER A 286 9.74 -19.95 -3.20
N PRO A 287 10.64 -18.97 -3.34
CA PRO A 287 11.10 -18.51 -4.66
C PRO A 287 11.69 -19.66 -5.50
N GLN A 288 12.32 -20.63 -4.85
CA GLN A 288 12.88 -21.83 -5.46
C GLN A 288 11.80 -22.74 -6.05
N TYR A 289 10.67 -22.90 -5.35
CA TYR A 289 9.53 -23.67 -5.83
C TYR A 289 8.89 -23.02 -7.07
N LEU A 290 8.70 -21.70 -7.04
CA LEU A 290 8.14 -20.96 -8.17
C LEU A 290 9.07 -20.98 -9.39
N ALA A 291 10.39 -20.83 -9.19
CA ALA A 291 11.37 -20.96 -10.27
C ALA A 291 11.41 -22.38 -10.87
N GLY A 292 11.26 -23.40 -10.02
CA GLY A 292 11.13 -24.79 -10.46
C GLY A 292 9.89 -25.03 -11.33
N MET A 293 8.74 -24.50 -10.91
CA MET A 293 7.50 -24.57 -11.70
C MET A 293 7.61 -23.82 -13.03
N GLN A 294 8.18 -22.62 -13.03
CA GLN A 294 8.39 -21.83 -14.26
C GLN A 294 9.24 -22.63 -15.26
N LYS A 295 10.33 -23.24 -14.78
CA LYS A 295 11.21 -24.07 -15.62
C LYS A 295 10.46 -25.27 -16.22
N GLN A 296 9.70 -26.01 -15.39
CA GLN A 296 8.90 -27.14 -15.87
C GLN A 296 7.88 -26.74 -16.94
N LEU A 297 7.23 -25.58 -16.75
CA LEU A 297 6.29 -25.06 -17.74
C LEU A 297 7.00 -24.69 -19.05
N THR A 298 8.15 -24.02 -19.00
CA THR A 298 8.93 -23.68 -20.19
C THR A 298 9.39 -24.92 -20.95
N ASP A 299 9.86 -25.94 -20.25
CA ASP A 299 10.28 -27.22 -20.85
C ASP A 299 9.10 -27.93 -21.54
N LEU A 300 7.92 -27.94 -20.91
CA LEU A 300 6.70 -28.50 -21.48
C LEU A 300 6.20 -27.72 -22.71
N VAL A 301 6.21 -26.38 -22.67
CA VAL A 301 5.81 -25.54 -23.80
C VAL A 301 6.73 -25.76 -24.99
N GLN A 302 8.04 -25.83 -24.78
CA GLN A 302 9.00 -26.16 -25.84
C GLN A 302 8.74 -27.55 -26.44
N SER A 303 8.41 -28.54 -25.61
CA SER A 303 8.06 -29.88 -26.11
C SER A 303 6.78 -29.88 -26.96
N TYR A 304 5.81 -29.01 -26.65
CA TYR A 304 4.59 -28.84 -27.44
C TYR A 304 4.83 -28.10 -28.76
N GLU A 305 5.65 -27.04 -28.77
CA GLU A 305 6.00 -26.30 -29.99
C GLU A 305 6.80 -27.16 -30.99
N ILE A 306 7.51 -28.18 -30.52
CA ILE A 306 8.22 -29.15 -31.36
C ILE A 306 7.25 -30.16 -31.99
N ILE A 307 6.11 -30.45 -31.35
CA ILE A 307 5.09 -31.37 -31.87
C ILE A 307 4.24 -30.71 -32.96
N ASP A 308 3.94 -29.41 -32.86
CA ASP A 308 3.17 -28.65 -33.86
C ASP A 308 3.96 -28.28 -35.14
N ARG A 309 5.27 -28.56 -35.18
CA ARG A 309 6.15 -28.28 -36.34
C ARG A 309 6.51 -29.50 -37.19
N ASN A 310 5.95 -30.68 -36.89
CA ASN A 310 6.06 -31.91 -37.68
C ASN A 310 4.69 -32.32 -38.20
#